data_AF-A0A8T3RJ66-F1
#
_entry.id   AF-A0A8T3RJ66-F1
#
_cell.length_a   1.000
_cell.length_b   1.000
_cell.length_c   1.000
_cell.angle_alpha   90.00
_cell.angle_beta   90.00
_cell.angle_gamma   90.00
#
_symmetry.space_group_name_H-M   'P 1'
#
loop_
_entity.id
_entity.type
_entity.pdbx_description
1 polymer ?
#
loop_
_entity_poly.entity_id
_entity_poly.type
_entity_poly.pdbx_seq_one_letter_code
_entity_poly.pdbx_strand_id
1 'polypeptide(L)'
;VTVTASFTYTNASPALVTTHTRTDTTTVGDAALRLQKAVDKAQALPGEVLTYTITYTNTSSKPLTSLVITDATPVFSTFDTASCGTPPTGLTCTTPAAPTTAPPLGGTGPIIWGFTGSLLPGASSSVAFTVRVDS
;
A
#
# COMPACT_ATOMS: atom_id res chain seq x y z
N VAL A 1 9.03 -15.95 15.60
CA VAL A 1 8.42 -16.22 14.28
C VAL A 1 9.03 -15.22 13.31
N THR A 2 9.97 -15.67 12.50
CA THR A 2 10.73 -14.90 11.52
C THR A 2 10.19 -15.22 10.13
N VAL A 3 10.01 -14.20 9.29
CA VAL A 3 9.74 -14.43 7.86
C VAL A 3 11.00 -14.06 7.09
N THR A 4 11.68 -15.07 6.57
CA THR A 4 12.80 -14.94 5.64
C THR A 4 12.28 -15.19 4.23
N ALA A 5 12.70 -14.38 3.27
CA ALA A 5 12.47 -14.67 1.85
C ALA A 5 13.80 -14.54 1.10
N SER A 6 14.23 -15.61 0.44
CA SER A 6 15.40 -15.68 -0.44
C SER A 6 14.93 -15.90 -1.88
N PHE A 7 15.46 -15.14 -2.83
CA PHE A 7 15.28 -15.41 -4.26
C PHE A 7 16.58 -15.15 -5.03
N THR A 8 17.07 -16.18 -5.71
CA THR A 8 18.11 -16.14 -6.74
C THR A 8 17.47 -15.85 -8.09
N TYR A 9 17.89 -14.80 -8.79
CA TYR A 9 17.48 -14.55 -10.17
C TYR A 9 18.55 -15.06 -11.14
N THR A 10 18.20 -16.08 -11.92
CA THR A 10 18.89 -16.45 -13.16
C THR A 10 18.09 -15.87 -14.33
N ASN A 11 18.80 -15.16 -15.21
CA ASN A 11 18.27 -14.44 -16.37
C ASN A 11 17.43 -15.31 -17.32
N ALA A 12 16.31 -14.78 -17.85
CA ALA A 12 15.84 -15.14 -19.20
C ALA A 12 14.88 -14.10 -19.82
N SER A 13 15.25 -13.66 -21.01
CA SER A 13 14.44 -13.15 -22.14
C SER A 13 13.83 -14.35 -22.92
N PRO A 14 12.74 -14.28 -23.73
CA PRO A 14 12.22 -13.12 -24.48
C PRO A 14 10.74 -12.74 -24.30
N ALA A 15 10.37 -11.63 -24.96
CA ALA A 15 9.14 -10.86 -24.84
C ALA A 15 7.86 -11.66 -25.10
N LEU A 16 6.93 -11.58 -24.15
CA LEU A 16 5.53 -11.95 -24.34
C LEU A 16 4.66 -10.94 -23.59
N VAL A 17 3.71 -10.39 -24.34
CA VAL A 17 2.65 -9.51 -23.86
C VAL A 17 1.98 -10.16 -22.66
N THR A 18 2.18 -9.60 -21.49
CA THR A 18 1.48 -10.08 -20.32
C THR A 18 1.05 -8.88 -19.47
N THR A 19 -0.25 -8.63 -19.46
CA THR A 19 -0.87 -7.72 -18.51
C THR A 19 -0.86 -8.43 -17.16
N HIS A 20 0.16 -8.19 -16.35
CA HIS A 20 0.16 -8.66 -14.96
C HIS A 20 -0.20 -7.51 -14.05
N THR A 21 -1.48 -7.40 -13.70
CA THR A 21 -1.89 -6.72 -12.48
C THR A 21 -1.42 -7.59 -11.32
N ARG A 22 -0.28 -7.24 -10.71
CA ARG A 22 0.16 -7.92 -9.49
C ARG A 22 -0.74 -7.48 -8.33
N THR A 23 -1.84 -8.19 -8.14
CA THR A 23 -2.63 -8.13 -6.91
C THR A 23 -1.92 -8.96 -5.85
N ASP A 24 -1.05 -8.32 -5.07
CA ASP A 24 -0.53 -8.95 -3.86
C ASP A 24 -1.68 -9.03 -2.85
N THR A 25 -2.20 -10.25 -2.63
CA THR A 25 -3.31 -10.50 -1.70
C THR A 25 -2.71 -11.13 -0.45
N THR A 26 -2.30 -10.29 0.50
CA THR A 26 -1.84 -10.77 1.81
C THR A 26 -3.04 -10.87 2.74
N THR A 27 -3.50 -12.09 3.01
CA THR A 27 -4.50 -12.35 4.05
C THR A 27 -3.79 -12.40 5.41
N VAL A 28 -3.96 -11.37 6.25
CA VAL A 28 -3.42 -11.36 7.61
C VAL A 28 -4.56 -11.51 8.62
N GLY A 29 -4.58 -12.63 9.34
CA GLY A 29 -5.40 -12.87 10.53
C GLY A 29 -6.90 -13.09 10.27
N ASP A 30 -7.37 -14.34 10.42
CA ASP A 30 -8.79 -14.74 10.49
C ASP A 30 -9.76 -14.00 9.54
N ALA A 31 -9.61 -14.18 8.22
CA ALA A 31 -10.61 -13.97 7.16
C ALA A 31 -11.44 -12.65 7.14
N ALA A 32 -11.08 -11.63 7.93
CA ALA A 32 -11.92 -10.49 8.21
C ALA A 32 -11.58 -9.20 7.44
N LEU A 33 -10.35 -9.10 6.92
CA LEU A 33 -9.89 -7.95 6.16
C LEU A 33 -9.13 -8.42 4.92
N ARG A 34 -9.54 -7.92 3.76
CA ARG A 34 -8.84 -8.09 2.49
C ARG A 34 -8.09 -6.82 2.14
N LEU A 35 -6.80 -6.95 1.84
CA LEU A 35 -5.94 -5.89 1.35
C LEU A 35 -5.49 -6.20 -0.09
N GLN A 36 -5.48 -5.18 -0.94
CA GLN A 36 -5.01 -5.28 -2.31
C GLN A 36 -4.19 -4.03 -2.64
N LYS A 37 -2.92 -4.21 -2.99
CA LYS A 37 -2.04 -3.14 -3.45
C LYS A 37 -1.94 -3.15 -4.97
N ALA A 38 -1.98 -1.97 -5.58
CA ALA A 38 -1.77 -1.74 -7.00
C ALA A 38 -0.81 -0.57 -7.20
N VAL A 39 -0.09 -0.57 -8.33
CA VAL A 39 0.76 0.53 -8.77
C VAL A 39 0.28 0.99 -10.14
N ASP A 40 0.35 2.29 -10.42
CA ASP A 40 -0.08 2.88 -11.69
C ASP A 40 0.79 2.47 -12.88
N LYS A 41 2.10 2.29 -12.66
CA LYS A 41 3.06 1.84 -13.68
C LYS A 41 3.82 0.60 -13.22
N ALA A 42 3.96 -0.36 -14.12
CA ALA A 42 4.75 -1.57 -13.88
C ALA A 42 6.27 -1.33 -13.98
N GLN A 43 6.68 -0.28 -14.70
CA GLN A 43 8.06 0.18 -14.83
C GLN A 43 8.06 1.70 -14.84
N ALA A 44 9.10 2.29 -14.28
CA ALA A 44 9.32 3.72 -14.28
C ALA A 44 10.80 4.00 -14.52
N LEU A 45 11.07 5.05 -15.28
CA LEU A 45 12.40 5.56 -15.51
C LEU A 45 12.88 6.36 -14.27
N PRO A 46 14.19 6.49 -14.09
CA PRO A 46 14.76 7.36 -13.06
C PRO A 46 14.17 8.77 -13.14
N GLY A 47 13.70 9.30 -12.01
CA GLY A 47 13.04 10.60 -11.89
C GLY A 47 11.53 10.61 -12.09
N GLU A 48 10.91 9.51 -12.56
CA GLU A 48 9.45 9.40 -12.67
C GLU A 48 8.77 9.18 -11.31
N VAL A 49 7.50 9.55 -11.23
CA VAL A 49 6.65 9.28 -10.07
C VAL A 49 5.81 8.02 -10.31
N LEU A 50 5.75 7.18 -9.28
CA LEU A 50 4.91 6.00 -9.16
C LEU A 50 3.83 6.25 -8.10
N THR A 51 2.60 5.89 -8.42
CA THR A 51 1.46 5.98 -7.50
C THR A 51 1.05 4.59 -7.05
N TYR A 52 1.13 4.35 -5.74
CA TYR A 52 0.69 3.12 -5.11
C TYR A 52 -0.67 3.33 -4.44
N THR A 53 -1.61 2.44 -4.73
CA THR A 53 -2.95 2.43 -4.14
C THR A 53 -3.18 1.13 -3.38
N ILE A 54 -3.56 1.23 -2.11
CA ILE A 54 -3.89 0.10 -1.24
C ILE A 54 -5.39 0.15 -0.96
N THR A 55 -6.12 -0.81 -1.49
CA THR A 55 -7.54 -1.02 -1.22
C THR A 55 -7.70 -1.97 -0.04
N TYR A 56 -8.54 -1.60 0.92
CA TYR A 56 -8.87 -2.40 2.09
C TYR A 56 -10.38 -2.65 2.14
N THR A 57 -10.79 -3.86 2.50
CA THR A 57 -12.20 -4.29 2.55
C THR A 57 -12.45 -5.15 3.78
N ASN A 58 -13.45 -4.79 4.58
CA ASN A 58 -13.89 -5.63 5.69
C ASN A 58 -14.73 -6.80 5.15
N THR A 59 -14.16 -7.99 5.12
CA THR A 59 -14.82 -9.23 4.68
C THR A 59 -15.48 -9.99 5.83
N SER A 60 -15.40 -9.49 7.06
CA SER A 60 -16.07 -10.10 8.20
C SER A 60 -17.53 -9.67 8.33
N SER A 61 -18.26 -10.37 9.20
CA SER A 61 -19.62 -10.01 9.61
C SER A 61 -19.67 -8.98 10.75
N LYS A 62 -18.53 -8.49 11.26
CA LYS A 62 -18.45 -7.54 12.37
C LYS A 62 -17.74 -6.24 11.97
N PRO A 63 -18.08 -5.09 12.57
CA PRO A 63 -17.32 -3.86 12.35
C PRO A 63 -15.86 -4.02 12.83
N LEU A 64 -14.90 -3.52 12.03
CA LEU A 64 -13.50 -3.44 12.42
C LEU A 64 -13.24 -2.07 13.06
N THR A 65 -13.05 -2.04 14.37
CA THR A 65 -12.85 -0.82 15.18
C THR A 65 -11.38 -0.40 15.30
N SER A 66 -10.46 -1.27 14.92
CA SER A 66 -9.01 -1.03 15.02
C SER A 66 -8.37 -1.41 13.69
N LEU A 67 -8.14 -0.40 12.86
CA LEU A 67 -7.50 -0.53 11.57
C LEU A 67 -6.27 0.38 11.55
N VAL A 68 -5.14 -0.19 11.17
CA VAL A 68 -3.91 0.54 10.85
C VAL A 68 -3.37 -0.11 9.59
N ILE A 69 -3.08 0.71 8.58
CA ILE A 69 -2.43 0.24 7.35
C ILE A 69 -1.01 0.75 7.37
N THR A 70 -0.06 -0.11 7.09
CA THR A 70 1.36 0.24 7.04
C THR A 70 1.96 -0.29 5.76
N ASP A 71 2.73 0.57 5.09
CA ASP A 71 3.54 0.25 3.92
C ASP A 71 4.92 0.92 4.07
N ALA A 72 5.79 0.77 3.09
CA ALA A 72 7.09 1.42 3.07
C ALA A 72 7.44 1.90 1.65
N THR A 73 8.30 2.92 1.57
CA THR A 73 8.88 3.35 0.30
C THR A 73 9.66 2.19 -0.35
N PRO A 74 9.36 1.81 -1.61
CA PRO A 74 10.14 0.82 -2.33
C PRO A 74 11.63 1.20 -2.44
N VAL A 75 12.49 0.20 -2.63
CA VAL A 75 13.90 0.42 -2.93
C VAL A 75 14.08 1.24 -4.21
N PHE A 76 15.14 2.04 -4.27
CA PHE A 76 15.44 2.96 -5.39
C PHE A 76 14.32 3.98 -5.65
N SER A 77 13.58 4.35 -4.61
CA SER A 77 12.58 5.40 -4.67
C SER A 77 12.53 6.18 -3.37
N THR A 78 12.13 7.44 -3.48
CA THR A 78 11.98 8.37 -2.37
C THR A 78 10.53 8.80 -2.20
N PHE A 79 10.11 9.03 -0.96
CA PHE A 79 8.76 9.45 -0.60
C PHE A 79 8.43 10.80 -1.21
N ASP A 80 7.25 10.90 -1.81
CA ASP A 80 6.72 12.15 -2.34
C ASP A 80 5.50 12.60 -1.53
N THR A 81 4.38 11.88 -1.62
CA THR A 81 3.16 12.19 -0.86
C THR A 81 2.44 10.95 -0.37
N ALA A 82 1.55 11.13 0.61
CA ALA A 82 0.57 10.11 1.01
C ALA A 82 -0.81 10.76 1.14
N SER A 83 -1.85 9.98 0.88
CA SER A 83 -3.23 10.43 0.92
C SER A 83 -4.17 9.32 1.39
N CYS A 84 -5.32 9.74 1.90
CA CYS A 84 -6.47 8.89 2.12
C CYS A 84 -7.40 8.95 0.90
N GLY A 85 -8.05 7.84 0.56
CA GLY A 85 -9.21 7.86 -0.33
C GLY A 85 -10.43 8.45 0.39
N THR A 86 -11.62 8.22 -0.16
CA THR A 86 -12.88 8.62 0.49
C THR A 86 -13.30 7.56 1.49
N PRO A 87 -13.14 7.78 2.81
CA PRO A 87 -13.53 6.77 3.79
C PRO A 87 -15.05 6.59 3.82
N PRO A 88 -15.54 5.36 4.09
CA PRO A 88 -16.96 5.10 4.23
C PRO A 88 -17.51 5.68 5.55
N THR A 89 -18.83 5.76 5.67
CA THR A 89 -19.50 6.28 6.86
C THR A 89 -19.04 5.55 8.13
N GLY A 90 -18.74 6.32 9.17
CA GLY A 90 -18.28 5.79 10.46
C GLY A 90 -16.79 5.48 10.54
N LEU A 91 -16.05 5.66 9.44
CA LEU A 91 -14.59 5.60 9.42
C LEU A 91 -14.01 6.97 9.06
N THR A 92 -12.97 7.38 9.77
CA THR A 92 -12.15 8.54 9.44
C THR A 92 -10.74 8.07 9.21
N CYS A 93 -10.14 8.46 8.08
CA CYS A 93 -8.75 8.21 7.76
C CYS A 93 -7.91 9.43 8.10
N THR A 94 -6.78 9.23 8.77
CA THR A 94 -5.80 10.27 9.05
C THR A 94 -4.66 10.16 8.05
N THR A 95 -4.45 11.21 7.26
CA THR A 95 -3.37 11.27 6.27
C THR A 95 -2.01 11.17 6.96
N PRO A 96 -1.08 10.32 6.48
CA PRO A 96 0.26 10.23 7.02
C PRO A 96 0.98 11.57 6.93
N ALA A 97 1.64 11.95 8.02
CA ALA A 97 2.39 13.19 8.15
C ALA A 97 3.83 12.91 8.58
N ALA A 98 4.75 13.63 7.96
CA ALA A 98 6.15 13.57 8.32
C ALA A 98 6.41 14.23 9.69
N PRO A 99 7.39 13.73 10.48
CA PRO A 99 8.23 12.55 10.23
C PRO A 99 7.71 11.29 10.94
N THR A 100 6.55 11.35 11.59
CA THR A 100 6.09 10.32 12.54
C THR A 100 5.36 9.17 11.87
N THR A 101 4.59 9.48 10.83
CA THR A 101 3.73 8.51 10.12
C THR A 101 4.06 8.43 8.63
N ALA A 102 4.95 9.29 8.13
CA ALA A 102 5.55 9.17 6.81
C ALA A 102 6.99 9.69 6.85
N PRO A 103 7.85 9.32 5.88
CA PRO A 103 9.14 9.97 5.69
C PRO A 103 8.96 11.45 5.30
N PRO A 104 9.96 12.31 5.52
CA PRO A 104 9.98 13.64 4.89
C PRO A 104 10.03 13.51 3.36
N LEU A 105 9.68 14.59 2.65
CA LEU A 105 9.80 14.64 1.19
C LEU A 105 11.22 14.29 0.75
N GLY A 106 11.37 13.34 -0.17
CA GLY A 106 12.68 12.81 -0.60
C GLY A 106 13.31 11.79 0.36
N GLY A 107 12.64 11.45 1.46
CA GLY A 107 13.11 10.45 2.42
C GLY A 107 12.67 9.03 2.07
N THR A 108 13.15 8.05 2.84
CA THR A 108 12.73 6.64 2.73
C THR A 108 12.27 6.14 4.09
N GLY A 109 11.29 5.25 4.12
CA GLY A 109 10.82 4.66 5.38
C GLY A 109 9.37 4.20 5.36
N PRO A 110 8.80 3.91 6.55
CA PRO A 110 7.44 3.44 6.69
C PRO A 110 6.42 4.56 6.48
N ILE A 111 5.28 4.20 5.91
CA ILE A 111 4.10 5.04 5.73
C ILE A 111 2.96 4.37 6.48
N ILE A 112 2.37 5.08 7.45
CA ILE A 112 1.41 4.55 8.41
C ILE A 112 0.13 5.39 8.31
N TRP A 113 -0.96 4.76 7.86
CA TRP A 113 -2.30 5.36 7.88
C TRP A 113 -3.02 4.95 9.15
N GLY A 114 -3.43 5.96 9.92
CA GLY A 114 -4.28 5.79 11.09
C GLY A 114 -5.75 5.88 10.72
N PHE A 115 -6.58 5.08 11.39
CA PHE A 115 -8.02 5.13 11.24
C PHE A 115 -8.69 5.29 12.61
N THR A 116 -9.72 6.13 12.65
CA THR A 116 -10.60 6.27 13.82
C THR A 116 -12.03 5.93 13.42
N GLY A 117 -12.79 5.33 14.34
CA GLY A 117 -14.14 4.83 14.07
C GLY A 117 -14.15 3.34 13.72
N SER A 118 -15.04 2.93 12.83
CA SER A 118 -15.24 1.52 12.49
C SER A 118 -15.50 1.31 11.01
N LEU A 119 -14.77 0.37 10.41
CA LEU A 119 -15.05 -0.10 9.06
C LEU A 119 -16.14 -1.16 9.13
N LEU A 120 -17.35 -0.83 8.70
CA LEU A 120 -18.51 -1.73 8.74
C LEU A 120 -18.30 -2.98 7.86
N PRO A 121 -19.01 -4.08 8.15
CA PRO A 121 -19.02 -5.28 7.30
C PRO A 121 -19.32 -4.94 5.83
N GLY A 122 -18.51 -5.46 4.91
CA GLY A 122 -18.66 -5.21 3.47
C GLY A 122 -18.20 -3.83 2.99
N ALA A 123 -17.84 -2.92 3.88
CA ALA A 123 -17.31 -1.62 3.49
C ALA A 123 -15.87 -1.73 2.98
N SER A 124 -15.56 -0.91 1.97
CA SER A 124 -14.24 -0.84 1.34
C SER A 124 -13.84 0.61 1.10
N SER A 125 -12.54 0.88 1.15
CA SER A 125 -11.96 2.16 0.74
C SER A 125 -10.48 1.94 0.40
N SER A 126 -9.77 3.01 0.08
CA SER A 126 -8.36 2.97 -0.27
C SER A 126 -7.54 4.04 0.42
N VAL A 127 -6.25 3.82 0.47
CA VAL A 127 -5.21 4.82 0.76
C VAL A 127 -4.19 4.79 -0.37
N ALA A 128 -3.47 5.89 -0.56
CA ALA A 128 -2.47 5.96 -1.62
C ALA A 128 -1.21 6.70 -1.17
N PHE A 129 -0.10 6.42 -1.83
CA PHE A 129 1.13 7.20 -1.70
C PHE A 129 1.88 7.26 -3.03
N THR A 130 2.61 8.34 -3.23
CA THR A 130 3.49 8.53 -4.38
C THR A 130 4.94 8.42 -3.94
N VAL A 131 5.75 7.85 -4.81
CA VAL A 131 7.21 7.83 -4.67
C VAL A 131 7.83 8.27 -5.98
N ARG A 132 9.01 8.87 -5.90
CA ARG A 132 9.82 9.22 -7.05
C ARG A 132 10.95 8.21 -7.20
N VAL A 133 11.14 7.67 -8.40
CA VAL A 133 12.27 6.78 -8.69
C VAL A 133 13.54 7.60 -8.65
N ASP A 134 14.55 7.11 -7.94
CA ASP A 134 15.83 7.79 -7.81
C ASP A 134 16.58 7.80 -9.15
N SER A 135 17.40 8.83 -9.37
CA SER A 135 18.20 9.04 -10.59
C SER A 135 19.43 8.15 -10.67
#